data_AF-A0A2D4ETT3-F1
#
_entry.id   AF-A0A2D4ETT3-F1
#
_cell.length_a   1.000
_cell.length_b   1.000
_cell.length_c   1.000
_cell.angle_alpha   90.00
_cell.angle_beta   90.00
_cell.angle_gamma   90.00
#
_symmetry.space_group_name_H-M   'P 1'
#
loop_
_entity.id
_entity.type
_entity.pdbx_description
1 polymer ?
#
loop_
_entity_poly.entity_id
_entity_poly.type
_entity_poly.pdbx_seq_one_letter_code
_entity_poly.pdbx_strand_id
1 'polypeptide(L)'
;QTIPIKLGKTFFEEINKIIKKFIWLNKKPRIKLLALQDVKSRGGMSLPNWELYYRAAILIWTKEWINLNNKRILSLEGHDLQKGWPPVESYGSWVAYKF
;
A
#
# COMPACT_ATOMS: atom_id res chain seq x y z
N GLN A 1 3.86 -12.63 -3.85
CA GLN A 1 3.70 -11.91 -2.56
C GLN A 1 5.06 -11.41 -2.14
N THR A 2 5.26 -10.11 -1.94
CA THR A 2 6.58 -9.51 -1.74
C THR A 2 6.74 -9.04 -0.30
N ILE A 3 7.75 -9.54 0.38
CA ILE A 3 8.12 -9.13 1.74
C ILE A 3 8.72 -7.72 1.68
N PRO A 4 8.35 -6.79 2.58
CA PRO A 4 8.95 -5.46 2.59
C PRO A 4 10.45 -5.54 2.85
N ILE A 5 11.24 -5.26 1.81
CA ILE A 5 12.71 -5.19 1.87
C ILE A 5 13.06 -3.93 2.67
N LYS A 6 13.82 -4.09 3.77
CA LYS A 6 14.35 -2.96 4.53
C LYS A 6 15.33 -2.18 3.65
N LEU A 7 14.98 -0.95 3.31
CA LEU A 7 15.89 -0.05 2.59
C LEU A 7 16.91 0.56 3.56
N GLY A 8 18.19 0.55 3.16
CA GLY A 8 19.27 1.21 3.89
C GLY A 8 19.21 2.73 3.74
N LYS A 9 19.82 3.46 4.68
CA LYS A 9 19.95 4.93 4.61
C LYS A 9 20.67 5.41 3.34
N THR A 10 21.66 4.64 2.89
CA THR A 10 22.46 4.91 1.68
C THR A 10 21.60 5.06 0.43
N PHE A 11 20.56 4.24 0.27
CA PHE A 11 19.62 4.33 -0.85
C PHE A 11 18.91 5.68 -0.90
N PHE A 12 18.44 6.18 0.26
CA PHE A 12 17.77 7.48 0.32
C PHE A 12 18.75 8.63 0.06
N GLU A 13 20.01 8.51 0.48
CA GLU A 13 21.06 9.49 0.20
C GLU A 13 21.37 9.57 -1.30
N GLU A 14 21.44 8.42 -1.99
CA GLU A 14 21.62 8.36 -3.45
C GLU A 14 20.48 9.02 -4.20
N ILE A 15 19.23 8.71 -3.84
CA ILE A 15 18.05 9.37 -4.43
C ILE A 15 18.11 10.87 -4.19
N ASN A 16 18.39 11.31 -2.96
CA ASN A 16 18.50 12.72 -2.64
C ASN A 16 19.62 13.41 -3.46
N LYS A 17 20.72 12.72 -3.77
CA LYS A 17 21.79 13.23 -4.63
C LYS A 17 21.34 13.37 -6.08
N ILE A 18 20.62 12.39 -6.62
CA ILE A 18 20.06 12.42 -7.98
C ILE A 18 19.04 13.56 -8.10
N ILE A 19 18.12 13.69 -7.15
CA ILE A 19 17.12 14.77 -7.10
C ILE A 19 17.79 16.15 -7.04
N LYS A 20 18.82 16.30 -6.19
CA LYS A 20 19.60 17.56 -6.14
C LYS A 20 20.22 17.88 -7.50
N LYS A 21 20.84 16.91 -8.16
CA LYS A 21 21.39 17.11 -9.51
C LYS A 21 20.30 17.46 -10.52
N PHE A 22 19.12 16.84 -10.43
CA PHE A 22 18.00 17.13 -11.32
C PHE A 22 17.46 18.56 -11.15
N ILE A 23 17.14 18.96 -9.91
CA ILE A 23 16.61 20.30 -9.60
C ILE A 23 17.57 21.40 -10.03
N TRP A 24 18.87 21.20 -9.80
CA TRP A 24 19.89 22.20 -10.09
C TRP A 24 20.55 22.02 -11.46
N LEU A 25 20.09 21.10 -12.31
CA LEU A 25 20.69 20.80 -13.62
C LEU A 25 22.21 20.57 -13.53
N ASN A 26 22.61 19.74 -12.56
CA ASN A 26 24.00 19.44 -12.20
C ASN A 26 24.84 20.65 -11.76
N LYS A 27 24.21 21.80 -11.48
CA LYS A 27 24.85 22.98 -10.88
C LYS A 27 24.86 22.88 -9.35
N LYS A 28 25.63 23.77 -8.71
CA LYS A 28 25.72 23.84 -7.25
C LYS A 28 24.36 24.19 -6.64
N PRO A 29 23.85 23.40 -5.68
CA PRO A 29 22.60 23.69 -4.98
C PRO A 29 22.64 25.06 -4.29
N ARG A 30 21.65 25.90 -4.55
CA ARG A 30 21.53 27.22 -3.91
C ARG A 30 20.72 27.19 -2.62
N ILE A 31 19.77 26.27 -2.51
CA ILE A 31 18.86 26.12 -1.37
C ILE A 31 19.17 24.80 -0.66
N LYS A 32 19.15 24.81 0.68
CA LYS A 32 19.31 23.60 1.50
C LYS A 32 18.15 22.63 1.26
N LEU A 33 18.43 21.32 1.26
CA LEU A 33 17.41 20.29 1.03
C LEU A 33 16.23 20.39 2.02
N LEU A 34 16.51 20.68 3.29
CA LEU A 34 15.48 20.85 4.31
C LEU A 34 14.50 21.99 3.99
N ALA A 35 15.01 23.10 3.44
CA ALA A 35 14.15 24.21 3.01
C ALA A 35 13.33 23.86 1.76
N LEU A 36 13.87 23.02 0.87
CA LEU A 36 13.07 22.49 -0.25
C LEU A 36 11.96 21.56 0.23
N GLN A 37 12.22 20.77 1.27
CA GLN A 37 11.27 19.81 1.83
C GLN A 37 10.21 20.44 2.75
N ASP A 38 10.40 21.68 3.16
CA ASP A 38 9.42 22.35 3.99
C ASP A 38 8.14 22.67 3.21
N VAL A 39 7.05 22.82 3.95
CA VAL A 39 5.73 23.13 3.41
C VAL A 39 5.70 24.52 2.79
N LYS A 40 4.87 24.70 1.76
CA LYS A 40 4.74 25.99 1.07
C LYS A 40 4.31 27.13 1.99
N SER A 41 3.50 26.84 3.02
CA SER A 41 3.07 27.84 4.01
C SER A 41 4.22 28.44 4.83
N ARG A 42 5.33 27.71 4.98
CA ARG A 42 6.55 28.19 5.65
C ARG A 42 7.59 28.74 4.66
N GLY A 43 7.23 28.94 3.40
CA GLY A 43 8.13 29.40 2.35
C GLY A 43 9.00 28.29 1.73
N GLY A 44 8.68 27.02 1.98
CA GLY A 44 9.33 25.89 1.35
C GLY A 44 8.79 25.55 -0.05
N MET A 45 9.39 24.55 -0.71
CA MET A 45 8.96 24.08 -2.04
C MET A 45 8.12 22.80 -1.99
N SER A 46 7.85 22.26 -0.81
CA SER A 46 7.08 21.01 -0.61
C SER A 46 7.67 19.79 -1.32
N LEU A 47 9.00 19.71 -1.43
CA LEU A 47 9.70 18.53 -1.93
C LEU A 47 9.47 17.36 -0.97
N PRO A 48 9.07 16.16 -1.44
CA PRO A 48 8.88 15.03 -0.56
C PRO A 48 10.20 14.58 0.08
N ASN A 49 10.14 14.17 1.35
CA ASN A 49 11.22 13.42 1.98
C ASN A 49 10.99 11.93 1.73
N TRP A 50 11.85 11.33 0.92
CA TRP A 50 11.73 9.93 0.47
C TRP A 50 11.79 8.91 1.60
N GLU A 51 12.57 9.16 2.65
CA GLU A 51 12.64 8.25 3.80
C GLU A 51 11.32 8.26 4.58
N LEU A 52 10.77 9.45 4.83
CA LEU A 52 9.47 9.60 5.49
C LEU A 52 8.34 9.01 4.65
N TYR A 53 8.37 9.26 3.34
CA TYR A 53 7.39 8.71 2.40
C TYR A 53 7.41 7.18 2.39
N TYR A 54 8.60 6.57 2.33
CA TYR A 54 8.75 5.12 2.39
C TYR A 54 8.23 4.52 3.70
N ARG A 55 8.56 5.15 4.85
CA ARG A 55 8.04 4.70 6.16
C ARG A 55 6.52 4.80 6.23
N ALA A 56 5.94 5.89 5.75
CA ALA A 56 4.49 6.06 5.69
C ALA A 56 3.83 5.00 4.78
N ALA A 57 4.42 4.73 3.62
CA ALA A 57 3.94 3.69 2.72
C ALA A 57 3.97 2.30 3.38
N ILE A 58 5.05 1.93 4.08
CA ILE A 58 5.11 0.67 4.83
C ILE A 58 3.98 0.58 5.85
N LEU A 59 3.77 1.65 6.64
CA LEU A 59 2.71 1.65 7.66
C LEU A 59 1.32 1.47 7.06
N ILE A 60 1.02 2.14 5.94
CA ILE A 60 -0.24 1.96 5.22
C ILE A 60 -0.38 0.50 4.77
N TRP A 61 0.66 -0.07 4.18
CA TRP A 61 0.66 -1.48 3.77
C TRP A 61 0.44 -2.41 4.96
N THR A 62 1.17 -2.23 6.06
CA THR A 62 1.01 -3.05 7.27
C THR A 62 -0.41 -2.97 7.84
N LYS A 63 -1.02 -1.77 7.85
CA LYS A 63 -2.41 -1.59 8.25
C LYS A 63 -3.36 -2.40 7.37
N GLU A 64 -3.20 -2.33 6.04
CA GLU A 64 -4.02 -3.11 5.12
C GLU A 64 -3.86 -4.63 5.36
N TRP A 65 -2.63 -5.10 5.59
CA TRP A 65 -2.38 -6.51 5.93
C TRP A 65 -3.09 -6.96 7.21
N ILE A 66 -3.07 -6.15 8.26
CA ILE A 66 -3.76 -6.47 9.52
C ILE A 66 -5.29 -6.49 9.30
N ASN A 67 -5.82 -5.54 8.55
CA ASN A 67 -7.25 -5.48 8.22
C ASN A 67 -7.72 -6.66 7.36
N LEU A 68 -6.88 -7.13 6.42
CA LEU A 68 -7.17 -8.32 5.60
C LEU A 68 -7.24 -9.60 6.44
N ASN A 69 -6.38 -9.75 7.45
CA ASN A 69 -6.49 -10.86 8.40
C ASN A 69 -7.79 -10.80 9.22
N ASN A 70 -8.21 -9.60 9.65
CA ASN A 70 -9.43 -9.44 10.41
C ASN A 70 -10.68 -9.81 9.57
N LYS A 71 -10.71 -9.45 8.28
CA LYS A 71 -11.80 -9.82 7.36
C LYS A 71 -11.86 -11.32 7.06
N ARG A 72 -10.71 -11.99 6.90
CA ARG A 72 -10.66 -13.45 6.68
C ARG A 72 -11.17 -14.24 7.89
N ILE A 73 -10.89 -13.76 9.10
CA ILE A 73 -11.37 -14.39 10.34
C ILE A 73 -12.88 -14.15 10.50
N LEU A 74 -13.37 -12.93 10.22
CA LEU A 74 -14.80 -12.59 10.23
C LEU A 74 -15.65 -13.43 9.27
N SER A 75 -15.09 -13.84 8.12
CA SER A 75 -15.76 -14.75 7.18
C SER A 75 -15.72 -16.23 7.59
N LEU A 76 -14.88 -16.60 8.57
CA LEU A 76 -14.81 -17.95 9.12
C LEU A 76 -15.68 -18.11 10.39
N GLU A 77 -15.95 -17.02 11.12
CA GLU A 77 -16.75 -17.02 12.35
C GLU A 77 -18.29 -17.05 12.16
N GLY A 78 -18.77 -17.45 10.98
CA GLY A 78 -20.10 -18.04 10.88
C GLY A 78 -21.27 -17.05 10.69
N HIS A 79 -21.27 -16.32 9.58
CA HIS A 79 -22.47 -15.60 9.13
C HIS A 79 -23.02 -16.10 7.78
N ASP A 80 -22.81 -17.38 7.44
CA ASP A 80 -23.34 -17.99 6.21
C ASP A 80 -23.91 -19.41 6.38
N LEU A 81 -24.19 -19.84 7.62
CA LEU A 81 -24.87 -21.13 7.87
C LEU A 81 -26.40 -21.02 7.99
N GLN A 82 -26.99 -19.83 7.83
CA GLN A 82 -28.45 -19.64 7.86
C GLN A 82 -29.12 -19.37 6.50
N LYS A 83 -28.37 -19.37 5.39
CA LYS A 83 -28.95 -19.20 4.05
C LYS A 83 -28.77 -20.47 3.20
N GLY A 84 -29.74 -21.37 3.37
CA GLY A 84 -30.29 -22.17 2.28
C GLY A 84 -29.39 -23.25 1.69
N TRP A 85 -29.27 -24.38 2.39
CA TRP A 85 -29.15 -25.67 1.71
C TRP A 85 -30.57 -26.23 1.51
N PRO A 86 -31.03 -26.49 0.28
CA PRO A 86 -32.20 -27.33 0.09
C PRO A 86 -31.86 -28.78 0.50
N PRO A 87 -32.80 -29.52 1.11
CA PRO A 87 -32.59 -30.94 1.43
C PRO A 87 -32.28 -31.75 0.19
N VAL A 88 -31.43 -32.77 0.33
CA VAL A 88 -30.89 -33.65 -0.73
C VAL A 88 -31.96 -34.56 -1.37
N GLU A 89 -33.25 -34.37 -1.08
CA GLU A 89 -34.34 -35.25 -1.57
C GLU A 89 -34.86 -34.91 -2.98
N SER A 90 -34.35 -33.88 -3.66
CA SER A 90 -34.92 -33.43 -4.95
C SER A 90 -34.02 -33.62 -6.18
N TYR A 91 -33.11 -34.61 -6.18
CA TYR A 91 -32.30 -34.96 -7.37
C TYR A 91 -33.01 -35.92 -8.35
N GLY A 92 -34.30 -36.23 -8.14
CA GLY A 92 -35.06 -37.16 -8.98
C GLY A 92 -35.80 -36.55 -10.18
N SER A 93 -35.87 -35.22 -10.33
CA SER A 93 -36.79 -34.59 -11.31
C SER A 93 -36.12 -33.86 -12.48
N TRP A 94 -34.79 -33.64 -12.47
CA TRP A 94 -34.12 -32.79 -13.48
C TRP A 94 -33.53 -33.52 -14.69
N VAL A 95 -33.82 -34.81 -14.90
CA VAL A 95 -33.30 -35.56 -16.07
C VAL A 95 -34.23 -35.48 -17.30
N ALA A 96 -35.35 -34.77 -17.24
CA ALA A 96 -36.36 -34.82 -18.31
C ALA A 96 -36.27 -33.73 -19.41
N TYR A 97 -35.31 -32.79 -19.36
CA TYR A 97 -35.20 -31.75 -20.39
C TYR A 97 -33.78 -31.63 -20.94
N LYS A 98 -33.39 -32.63 -21.71
CA LYS A 98 -32.34 -32.50 -22.71
C LYS A 98 -32.59 -33.46 -23.88
N PHE A 99 -33.57 -33.12 -24.71
CA PHE A 99 -33.63 -33.40 -26.15
C PHE A 99 -34.27 -32.20 -26.84
#